data_AF-A0A3D4AP93-F1
#
_entry.id   AF-A0A3D4AP93-F1
#
_cell.length_a   1.000
_cell.length_b   1.000
_cell.length_c   1.000
_cell.angle_alpha   90.00
_cell.angle_beta   90.00
_cell.angle_gamma   90.00
#
_symmetry.space_group_name_H-M   'P 1'
#
loop_
_entity.id
_entity.type
_entity.pdbx_description
1 polymer ?
#
loop_
_entity_poly.entity_id
_entity_poly.type
_entity_poly.pdbx_seq_one_letter_code
_entity_poly.pdbx_strand_id
1 'polypeptide(L)' 'MKLDLIPIDGELAKGMMLPRPKACHKGTCGRVLVIAGSTGLTGAAVMASQAALRAGAGIA' A
#
# COMPACT_ATOMS: atom_id res chain seq x y z
N MET A 1 -23.74 9.65 -21.54
CA MET A 1 -22.36 9.38 -21.13
C MET A 1 -22.36 8.01 -20.47
N LYS A 2 -21.92 6.95 -21.16
CA LYS A 2 -21.82 5.61 -20.58
C LYS A 2 -20.43 5.53 -19.95
N LEU A 3 -20.35 5.35 -18.63
CA LEU A 3 -19.07 5.06 -17.98
C LEU A 3 -18.82 3.56 -18.12
N ASP A 4 -17.77 3.19 -18.86
CA ASP A 4 -17.26 1.82 -18.89
C ASP A 4 -16.45 1.58 -17.60
N LEU A 5 -17.15 1.19 -16.53
CA LEU A 5 -16.54 0.84 -15.24
C LEU A 5 -16.09 -0.62 -15.25
N ILE A 6 -14.81 -0.86 -14.97
CA ILE A 6 -14.29 -2.21 -14.73
C ILE A 6 -14.58 -2.57 -13.27
N PRO A 7 -15.30 -3.67 -12.98
CA PRO A 7 -15.55 -4.11 -11.62
C PRO A 7 -14.24 -4.56 -10.95
N ILE A 8 -14.01 -4.15 -9.69
CA ILE A 8 -12.87 -4.62 -8.90
C ILE A 8 -13.30 -5.88 -8.15
N ASP A 9 -12.95 -7.04 -8.73
CA ASP A 9 -13.17 -8.35 -8.12
C ASP A 9 -11.86 -8.99 -7.60
N GLY A 10 -11.97 -10.20 -7.04
CA GLY A 10 -10.83 -10.91 -6.48
C GLY A 10 -9.80 -11.36 -7.52
N GLU A 11 -10.21 -11.60 -8.77
CA GLU A 11 -9.29 -12.00 -9.84
C GLU A 11 -8.47 -10.79 -10.32
N LEU A 12 -9.12 -9.64 -10.50
CA LEU A 12 -8.42 -8.39 -10.78
C LEU A 12 -7.41 -8.06 -9.68
N ALA A 13 -7.82 -8.15 -8.41
CA ALA A 13 -6.93 -7.88 -7.28
C ALA A 13 -5.71 -8.81 -7.22
N LYS A 14 -5.89 -10.11 -7.50
CA LYS A 14 -4.78 -11.07 -7.59
C LYS A 14 -3.80 -10.71 -8.71
N GLY A 15 -4.31 -10.29 -9.87
CA GLY A 15 -3.49 -9.88 -11.02
C GLY A 15 -2.63 -8.64 -10.76
N MET A 16 -2.99 -7.80 -9.78
CA MET A 16 -2.23 -6.60 -9.41
C MET A 16 -1.10 -6.87 -8.40
N MET A 17 -1.08 -8.05 -7.74
CA MET A 17 -0.06 -8.36 -6.75
C MET A 17 1.27 -8.75 -7.40
N LEU A 18 2.36 -8.12 -6.98
CA LEU A 18 3.71 -8.44 -7.46
C LEU A 18 4.32 -9.60 -6.65
N PRO A 19 4.97 -10.58 -7.29
CA PRO A 19 5.67 -11.63 -6.58
C PRO A 19 6.86 -11.07 -5.80
N ARG A 20 7.05 -11.52 -4.55
CA ARG A 20 8.16 -11.08 -3.69
C ARG A 20 9.37 -12.00 -3.88
N PRO A 21 10.53 -11.51 -4.36
CA PRO A 21 11.72 -12.34 -4.53
C PRO A 21 12.21 -12.95 -3.22
N LYS A 22 12.70 -14.20 -3.25
CA LYS A 22 13.22 -14.89 -2.05
C LYS A 22 14.42 -14.17 -1.42
N ALA A 23 15.27 -13.55 -2.22
CA ALA A 23 16.44 -12.79 -1.77
C ALA A 23 16.15 -11.31 -1.49
N CYS A 24 14.88 -10.91 -1.37
CA CYS A 24 14.54 -9.51 -1.08
C CYS A 24 14.94 -9.11 0.34
N HIS A 25 15.22 -7.81 0.52
CA HIS A 25 15.38 -7.18 1.82
C HIS A 25 14.57 -5.88 1.88
N LYS A 26 14.54 -5.21 3.04
CA LYS A 26 13.80 -3.96 3.25
C LYS A 26 14.08 -2.84 2.22
N GLY A 27 15.24 -2.86 1.55
CA GLY A 27 15.58 -1.86 0.52
C GLY A 27 14.98 -2.17 -0.85
N THR A 28 14.86 -3.44 -1.22
CA THR A 28 14.26 -3.87 -2.50
C THR A 28 12.74 -3.83 -2.50
N CYS A 29 12.11 -3.70 -1.34
CA CYS A 29 10.65 -3.64 -1.18
C CYS A 29 10.11 -2.20 -1.14
N GLY A 30 10.88 -1.23 -1.65
CA GLY A 30 10.49 0.17 -1.73
C GLY A 30 10.57 0.92 -0.40
N ARG A 31 10.55 2.25 -0.52
CA ARG A 31 10.54 3.20 0.59
C ARG A 31 9.35 4.12 0.41
N VAL A 32 8.50 4.20 1.40
CA VAL A 32 7.31 5.05 1.41
C VAL A 32 7.55 6.19 2.37
N LEU A 33 7.12 7.40 2.00
CA LEU A 33 7.05 8.54 2.90
C LEU A 33 5.57 8.79 3.20
N VAL A 34 5.20 8.75 4.47
CA VAL A 34 3.85 9.09 4.92
C VAL A 34 3.85 10.51 5.47
N ILE A 35 3.06 11.39 4.83
CA ILE A 35 2.76 12.74 5.35
C ILE A 35 1.27 12.73 5.68
N ALA A 36 0.97 12.58 6.96
CA ALA A 36 -0.40 12.45 7.45
C ALA A 36 -0.52 12.91 8.90
N GLY A 37 -1.77 13.10 9.33
CA GLY A 37 -2.10 13.56 10.68
C GLY A 37 -1.98 15.07 10.84
N SER A 38 -2.77 15.58 11.78
CA SER A 38 -2.76 16.96 12.25
C SER A 38 -3.03 16.98 13.76
N THR A 39 -3.08 18.16 14.38
CA THR A 39 -3.52 18.30 15.77
C THR A 39 -4.91 17.65 15.94
N GLY A 40 -5.02 16.71 16.88
CA GLY A 40 -6.23 15.92 17.12
C GLY A 40 -6.45 14.71 16.18
N LEU A 41 -5.63 14.54 15.13
CA LEU A 41 -5.76 13.46 14.13
C LEU A 41 -4.45 12.67 13.93
N THR A 42 -3.57 12.64 14.93
CA THR A 42 -2.26 11.94 14.85
C THR A 42 -2.40 10.45 14.56
N GLY A 43 -3.52 9.82 14.96
CA GLY A 43 -3.83 8.43 14.64
C GLY A 43 -3.90 8.14 13.13
N ALA A 44 -4.19 9.15 12.29
CA ALA A 44 -4.18 8.98 10.84
C ALA A 44 -2.78 8.61 10.31
N ALA A 45 -1.72 9.22 10.85
CA ALA A 45 -0.34 8.88 10.50
C ALA A 45 -0.01 7.44 10.89
N VAL A 46 -0.41 7.03 12.10
CA VAL A 46 -0.17 5.66 12.61
C VAL A 46 -0.84 4.62 11.71
N MET A 47 -2.12 4.80 11.40
CA MET A 47 -2.87 3.87 10.55
C MET A 47 -2.29 3.79 9.14
N ALA A 48 -1.94 4.93 8.54
CA ALA A 48 -1.36 4.97 7.19
C ALA A 48 0.01 4.26 7.13
N SER A 49 0.91 4.56 8.07
CA SER A 49 2.23 3.90 8.14
C SER A 49 2.11 2.40 8.38
N GLN A 50 1.20 1.96 9.26
CA GLN A 50 0.95 0.54 9.50
C GLN A 50 0.39 -0.17 8.25
N ALA A 51 -0.57 0.45 7.57
CA ALA A 51 -1.14 -0.10 6.34
C ALA A 51 -0.07 -0.23 5.24
N ALA A 52 0.81 0.76 5.08
CA ALA A 52 1.91 0.72 4.12
C ALA A 52 2.86 -0.47 4.37
N LEU A 53 3.28 -0.68 5.63
CA LEU A 53 4.12 -1.83 6.00
C LEU A 53 3.39 -3.16 5.77
N ARG A 54 2.10 -3.24 6.12
CA ARG A 54 1.27 -4.45 5.90
C ARG A 54 1.06 -4.76 4.42
N ALA A 55 0.97 -3.74 3.58
CA ALA A 55 0.86 -3.87 2.13
C ALA A 55 2.19 -4.30 1.46
N GLY A 56 3.30 -4.29 2.21
CA GLY A 56 4.58 -4.86 1.77
C GLY A 56 5.72 -3.86 1.59
N ALA A 57 5.52 -2.58 1.91
CA ALA A 57 6.60 -1.60 1.92
C ALA A 57 7.76 -2.06 2.82
N GLY A 58 8.99 -1.93 2.34
CA GLY A 58 10.16 -2.33 3.12
C GLY A 58 10.52 -1.33 4.22
N ILE A 59 10.24 -0.04 3.98
CA ILE A 59 10.48 1.09 4.89
C ILE A 59 9.32 2.06 4.69
N ALA A 60 8.70 2.52 5.78
CA ALA A 60 7.59 3.48 5.78
C ALA A 60 7.70 4.43 6.97
#